data_AF-A0A1E4TP35-F1
#
_entry.id   AF-A0A1E4TP35-F1
#
_cell.length_a   1.000
_cell.length_b   1.000
_cell.length_c   1.000
_cell.angle_alpha   90.00
_cell.angle_beta   90.00
_cell.angle_gamma   90.00
#
_symmetry.space_group_name_H-M   'P 1'
#
loop_
_entity.id
_entity.type
_entity.pdbx_description
1 polymer ?
#
loop_
_entity_poly.entity_id
_entity_poly.type
_entity_poly.pdbx_seq_one_letter_code
_entity_poly.pdbx_strand_id
1 'polypeptide(L)'
;MENSTLNLKISNLQKKSLTKEKEIREILGNIDFLNNDSIRIERQLSKENYLRRRLHNKLQELKGNIRVFCRVRPAFKQELFDGNTIEIEFPNSYDFYDQESIILKDPKVIDKISHPTYNGTCKKYDFKFDKVFSPSCSNGEIYEEISQLVQSAINGYNVCIFAYGQTGSGKTYTMSEPKTGMIPRSLEQIFENVGNLKQLSDDEWDFKIKGQFLEIYNENLIDLIGDNYNPNKKHEIRHDPIQMKTSVTDLTTVELKNPEQVYELLNKANKNRSTASTKANERSSRSHSVFIIKIIGTNLSTNERTEGCLNLIDLAGSERLSSSQATGNRLKETQSINKSLSCLGDVIFALSQVGSNNNSYHIPFRNSKLTYLLQYSLSGNSITLMFVNISPMYQHFSESINSLRFAMKVNNTNIGKAKRRIL
;
A
#
# COMPACT_ATOMS: atom_id res chain seq x y z
N MET A 1 -51.19 54.90 47.31
CA MET A 1 -50.96 53.44 47.18
C MET A 1 -50.11 53.09 45.97
N GLU A 2 -50.30 53.70 44.79
CA GLU A 2 -49.51 53.41 43.58
C GLU A 2 -47.99 53.64 43.72
N ASN A 3 -47.55 54.64 44.48
CA ASN A 3 -46.13 54.96 44.66
C ASN A 3 -45.36 53.88 45.45
N SER A 4 -46.00 53.18 46.40
CA SER A 4 -45.35 52.09 47.13
C SER A 4 -45.23 50.82 46.29
N THR A 5 -46.22 50.56 45.43
CA THR A 5 -46.23 49.42 44.51
C THR A 5 -45.17 49.57 43.41
N LEU A 6 -44.97 50.80 42.91
CA LEU A 6 -43.90 51.11 41.96
C LEU A 6 -42.51 50.92 42.58
N ASN A 7 -42.29 51.43 43.79
CA ASN A 7 -41.01 51.28 44.50
C ASN A 7 -40.68 49.81 44.82
N LEU A 8 -41.69 49.00 45.17
CA LEU A 8 -41.53 47.55 45.32
C LEU A 8 -41.14 46.86 44.01
N LYS A 9 -41.74 47.26 42.87
CA LYS A 9 -41.36 46.76 41.54
C LYS A 9 -39.93 47.13 41.17
N ILE A 10 -39.51 48.38 41.40
CA ILE A 10 -38.15 48.86 41.13
C ILE A 10 -37.13 48.09 41.98
N SER A 11 -37.39 47.92 43.28
CA SER A 11 -36.54 47.15 44.18
C SER A 11 -36.39 45.68 43.74
N ASN A 12 -37.49 45.04 43.31
CA ASN A 12 -37.47 43.68 42.78
C ASN A 12 -36.70 43.57 41.45
N LEU A 13 -36.82 44.55 40.56
CA LEU A 13 -36.06 44.60 39.31
C LEU A 13 -34.57 44.81 39.56
N GLN A 14 -34.20 45.67 40.51
CA GLN A 14 -32.79 45.87 40.92
C GLN A 14 -32.20 44.59 41.51
N LYS A 15 -32.94 43.89 42.38
CA LYS A 15 -32.51 42.58 42.89
C LYS A 15 -32.30 41.56 41.78
N LYS A 16 -33.22 41.49 40.80
CA LYS A 16 -33.10 40.61 39.62
C LYS A 16 -31.90 40.98 38.74
N SER A 17 -31.62 42.26 38.55
CA SER A 17 -30.44 42.72 37.78
C SER A 17 -29.15 42.26 38.45
N LEU A 18 -29.04 42.46 39.77
CA LEU A 18 -27.89 42.03 40.57
C LEU A 18 -27.69 40.50 40.57
N THR A 19 -28.77 39.72 40.54
CA THR A 19 -28.66 38.26 40.43
C THR A 19 -28.15 37.85 39.06
N LYS A 20 -28.71 38.42 37.98
CA LYS A 20 -28.23 38.17 36.62
C LYS A 20 -26.78 38.59 36.41
N GLU A 21 -26.33 39.70 36.98
CA GLU A 21 -24.92 40.14 36.91
C GLU A 21 -23.96 39.19 37.64
N LYS A 22 -24.42 38.48 38.67
CA LYS A 22 -23.64 37.42 39.31
C LYS A 22 -23.59 36.18 38.43
N GLU A 23 -24.72 35.74 37.88
CA GLU A 23 -24.80 34.61 36.95
C GLU A 23 -23.91 34.84 35.71
N ILE A 24 -23.94 36.04 35.12
CA ILE A 24 -23.08 36.40 33.98
C ILE A 24 -21.60 36.30 34.36
N ARG A 25 -21.20 36.81 35.54
CA ARG A 25 -19.81 36.72 36.00
C ARG A 25 -19.36 35.28 36.21
N GLU A 26 -20.23 34.44 36.75
CA GLU A 26 -19.94 33.02 36.94
C GLU A 26 -19.79 32.30 35.59
N ILE A 27 -20.69 32.56 34.63
CA ILE A 27 -20.61 32.02 33.28
C ILE A 27 -19.32 32.47 32.58
N LEU A 28 -18.94 33.75 32.67
CA LEU A 28 -17.70 34.26 32.08
C LEU A 28 -16.47 33.58 32.70
N GLY A 29 -16.46 33.39 34.03
CA GLY A 29 -15.38 32.65 34.70
C GLY A 29 -15.28 31.19 34.23
N ASN A 30 -16.43 30.53 34.02
CA ASN A 30 -16.47 29.17 33.48
C ASN A 30 -15.99 29.12 32.02
N ILE A 31 -16.34 30.09 31.20
CA ILE A 31 -15.87 30.20 29.80
C ILE A 31 -14.34 30.38 29.77
N ASP A 32 -13.79 31.27 30.60
CA ASP A 32 -12.34 31.48 30.67
C ASP A 32 -11.60 30.23 31.15
N PHE A 33 -12.17 29.51 32.13
CA PHE A 33 -11.61 28.23 32.57
C PHE A 33 -11.60 27.18 31.46
N LEU A 34 -12.74 27.00 30.76
CA LEU A 34 -12.86 26.05 29.65
C LEU A 34 -11.92 26.39 28.49
N ASN A 35 -11.79 27.68 28.14
CA ASN A 35 -10.87 28.13 27.09
C ASN A 35 -9.41 27.81 27.44
N ASN A 36 -9.00 28.08 28.69
CA ASN A 36 -7.64 27.75 29.15
C ASN A 36 -7.38 26.24 29.14
N ASP A 37 -8.38 25.43 29.49
CA ASP A 37 -8.24 23.97 29.47
C ASP A 37 -8.20 23.43 28.02
N SER A 38 -8.97 24.01 27.08
CA SER A 38 -8.88 23.69 25.65
C SER A 38 -7.46 23.92 25.11
N ILE A 39 -6.90 25.11 25.34
CA ILE A 39 -5.53 25.47 24.92
C ILE A 39 -4.51 24.50 25.52
N ARG A 40 -4.70 24.07 26.78
CA ARG A 40 -3.81 23.10 27.43
C ARG A 40 -3.90 21.73 26.76
N ILE A 41 -5.10 21.23 26.50
CA ILE A 41 -5.37 19.95 25.85
C ILE A 41 -4.80 19.95 24.42
N GLU A 42 -4.99 21.02 23.65
CA GLU A 42 -4.46 21.18 22.29
C GLU A 42 -2.93 21.12 22.26
N ARG A 43 -2.25 21.83 23.16
CA ARG A 43 -0.79 21.78 23.28
C ARG A 43 -0.30 20.36 23.61
N GLN A 44 -1.02 19.64 24.45
CA GLN A 44 -0.70 18.26 24.77
C GLN A 44 -0.92 17.35 23.56
N LEU A 45 -2.04 17.51 22.85
CA LEU A 45 -2.36 16.77 21.64
C LEU A 45 -1.33 16.97 20.53
N SER A 46 -0.86 18.21 20.31
CA SER A 46 0.19 18.51 19.33
C SER A 46 1.51 17.80 19.67
N LYS A 47 1.91 17.80 20.95
CA LYS A 47 3.10 17.08 21.44
C LYS A 47 2.96 15.56 21.26
N GLU A 48 1.83 14.99 21.62
CA GLU A 48 1.55 13.56 21.45
C GLU A 48 1.53 13.16 19.97
N ASN A 49 0.93 13.97 19.10
CA ASN A 49 0.94 13.75 17.66
C ASN A 49 2.35 13.77 17.07
N TYR A 50 3.19 14.72 17.50
CA TYR A 50 4.60 14.75 17.13
C TYR A 50 5.35 13.48 17.60
N LEU A 51 5.14 13.06 18.85
CA LEU A 51 5.77 11.86 19.40
C LEU A 51 5.30 10.59 18.68
N ARG A 52 4.00 10.44 18.42
CA ARG A 52 3.40 9.34 17.65
C ARG A 52 4.03 9.23 16.27
N ARG A 53 4.13 10.34 15.53
CA ARG A 53 4.79 10.38 14.21
C ARG A 53 6.24 9.93 14.31
N ARG A 54 6.99 10.44 15.31
CA ARG A 54 8.40 10.09 15.50
C ARG A 54 8.61 8.61 15.84
N LEU A 55 7.78 8.06 16.73
CA LEU A 55 7.84 6.65 17.13
C LEU A 55 7.44 5.73 15.97
N HIS A 56 6.38 6.09 15.24
CA HIS A 56 5.96 5.39 14.03
C HIS A 56 7.09 5.28 13.03
N ASN A 57 7.77 6.39 12.73
CA ASN A 57 8.87 6.40 11.77
C ASN A 57 10.05 5.52 12.23
N LYS A 58 10.43 5.60 13.52
CA LYS A 58 11.46 4.73 14.08
C LYS A 58 11.08 3.25 13.97
N LEU A 59 9.83 2.92 14.23
CA LEU A 59 9.33 1.54 14.09
C LEU A 59 9.39 1.08 12.63
N GLN A 60 9.04 1.93 11.67
CA GLN A 60 9.16 1.60 10.24
C GLN A 60 10.63 1.44 9.81
N GLU A 61 11.54 2.25 10.33
CA GLU A 61 12.98 2.11 10.06
C GLU A 61 13.54 0.79 10.63
N LEU A 62 13.13 0.42 11.86
CA LEU A 62 13.55 -0.83 12.49
C LEU A 62 13.01 -2.08 11.78
N LYS A 63 11.79 -2.00 11.24
CA LYS A 63 11.20 -3.05 10.40
C LYS A 63 11.83 -3.12 8.98
N GLY A 64 12.77 -2.23 8.65
CA GLY A 64 13.36 -2.17 7.30
C GLY A 64 12.50 -1.43 6.27
N ASN A 65 13.18 -0.90 5.23
CA ASN A 65 12.56 -0.12 4.16
C ASN A 65 12.03 -1.00 3.02
N ILE A 66 12.55 -2.22 2.85
CA ILE A 66 11.94 -3.25 2.01
C ILE A 66 11.43 -4.33 2.93
N ARG A 67 10.19 -4.73 2.71
CA ARG A 67 9.56 -5.88 3.36
C ARG A 67 8.92 -6.78 2.32
N VAL A 68 8.79 -8.05 2.67
CA VAL A 68 8.17 -9.07 1.84
C VAL A 68 7.15 -9.83 2.68
N PHE A 69 5.91 -9.85 2.21
CA PHE A 69 4.83 -10.66 2.77
C PHE A 69 4.50 -11.80 1.81
N CYS A 70 4.53 -13.03 2.30
CA CYS A 70 4.06 -14.19 1.56
C CYS A 70 2.58 -14.41 1.84
N ARG A 71 1.77 -14.58 0.79
CA ARG A 71 0.35 -14.86 0.90
C ARG A 71 -0.03 -16.06 0.06
N VAL A 72 -0.50 -17.12 0.71
CA VAL A 72 -1.09 -18.28 0.02
C VAL A 72 -2.60 -18.07 -0.05
N ARG A 73 -3.19 -18.13 -1.25
CA ARG A 73 -4.65 -18.01 -1.41
C ARG A 73 -5.37 -19.31 -1.01
N PRO A 74 -6.66 -19.27 -0.66
CA PRO A 74 -7.48 -20.47 -0.57
C PRO A 74 -7.60 -21.18 -1.92
N ALA A 75 -7.71 -22.51 -1.86
CA ALA A 75 -8.08 -23.34 -3.00
C ALA A 75 -9.56 -23.10 -3.35
N PHE A 76 -9.87 -23.04 -4.65
CA PHE A 76 -11.25 -22.94 -5.10
C PHE A 76 -11.98 -24.27 -4.92
N LYS A 77 -13.32 -24.25 -4.84
CA LYS A 77 -14.11 -25.48 -4.68
C LYS A 77 -13.80 -26.49 -5.80
N GLN A 78 -13.68 -26.04 -7.05
CA GLN A 78 -13.33 -26.91 -8.18
C GLN A 78 -11.93 -27.54 -8.02
N GLU A 79 -10.97 -26.75 -7.54
CA GLU A 79 -9.59 -27.19 -7.33
C GLU A 79 -9.46 -28.24 -6.23
N LEU A 80 -10.32 -28.20 -5.21
CA LEU A 80 -10.36 -29.20 -4.14
C LEU A 80 -10.84 -30.57 -4.65
N PHE A 81 -11.71 -30.61 -5.66
CA PHE A 81 -12.14 -31.87 -6.28
C PHE A 81 -11.02 -32.57 -7.05
N ASP A 82 -10.08 -31.80 -7.63
CA ASP A 82 -8.93 -32.35 -8.35
C ASP A 82 -7.87 -32.97 -7.41
N GLY A 83 -7.96 -32.74 -6.10
CA GLY A 83 -7.13 -33.39 -5.07
C GLY A 83 -5.63 -33.11 -5.13
N ASN A 84 -5.17 -32.20 -5.99
CA ASN A 84 -3.77 -31.93 -6.26
C ASN A 84 -3.29 -30.60 -5.63
N THR A 85 -3.33 -30.51 -4.30
CA THR A 85 -2.76 -29.38 -3.55
C THR A 85 -1.31 -29.64 -3.14
N ILE A 86 -0.54 -28.57 -2.96
CA ILE A 86 0.80 -28.62 -2.37
C ILE A 86 0.65 -28.85 -0.87
N GLU A 87 1.49 -29.72 -0.31
CA GLU A 87 1.62 -29.79 1.15
C GLU A 87 2.51 -28.62 1.61
N ILE A 88 1.91 -27.68 2.33
CA ILE A 88 2.54 -26.46 2.82
C ILE A 88 2.48 -26.45 4.34
N GLU A 89 3.63 -26.35 4.99
CA GLU A 89 3.72 -26.07 6.42
C GLU A 89 3.71 -24.55 6.61
N PHE A 90 2.77 -24.09 7.41
CA PHE A 90 2.59 -22.69 7.77
C PHE A 90 3.16 -22.43 9.16
N PRO A 91 3.52 -21.17 9.46
CA PRO A 91 3.98 -20.79 10.77
C PRO A 91 2.91 -21.10 11.83
N ASN A 92 3.32 -21.70 12.95
CA ASN A 92 2.39 -22.22 13.94
C ASN A 92 1.87 -21.09 14.83
N SER A 93 0.56 -20.94 14.97
CA SER A 93 -0.06 -19.80 15.70
C SER A 93 0.30 -19.74 17.19
N TYR A 94 0.84 -20.84 17.74
CA TYR A 94 1.26 -20.94 19.15
C TYR A 94 2.73 -20.57 19.37
N ASP A 95 3.54 -20.49 18.30
CA ASP A 95 4.95 -20.14 18.41
C ASP A 95 5.16 -18.69 17.97
N PHE A 96 5.32 -17.80 18.94
CA PHE A 96 5.48 -16.37 18.69
C PHE A 96 6.73 -16.04 17.86
N TYR A 97 7.71 -16.96 17.79
CA TYR A 97 8.97 -16.78 17.08
C TYR A 97 8.97 -17.34 15.65
N ASP A 98 7.94 -18.09 15.25
CA ASP A 98 7.83 -18.70 13.93
C ASP A 98 6.58 -18.18 13.22
N GLN A 99 6.55 -16.88 12.87
CA GLN A 99 5.52 -16.26 12.01
C GLN A 99 6.01 -15.97 10.58
N GLU A 100 7.27 -16.32 10.32
CA GLU A 100 8.05 -15.82 9.20
C GLU A 100 8.41 -16.92 8.20
N SER A 101 8.28 -18.19 8.58
CA SER A 101 8.69 -19.32 7.75
C SER A 101 7.53 -19.97 6.99
N ILE A 102 7.83 -20.48 5.79
CA ILE A 102 6.91 -21.30 5.00
C ILE A 102 7.69 -22.42 4.33
N ILE A 103 7.20 -23.65 4.48
CA ILE A 103 7.88 -24.84 3.92
C ILE A 103 6.95 -25.51 2.90
N LEU A 104 7.43 -25.62 1.66
CA LEU A 104 6.74 -26.34 0.59
C LEU A 104 7.38 -27.72 0.43
N LYS A 105 6.55 -28.77 0.42
CA LYS A 105 6.98 -30.15 0.18
C LYS A 105 6.62 -30.59 -1.23
N ASP A 106 7.58 -31.23 -1.91
CA ASP A 106 7.35 -31.85 -3.21
C ASP A 106 7.07 -33.35 -3.05
N PRO A 107 5.80 -33.80 -3.08
CA PRO A 107 5.45 -35.21 -2.95
C PRO A 107 5.99 -36.09 -4.08
N LYS A 108 6.41 -35.53 -5.22
CA LYS A 108 6.91 -36.32 -6.37
C LYS A 108 8.42 -36.51 -6.37
N VAL A 109 9.15 -35.84 -5.47
CA VAL A 109 10.62 -35.93 -5.40
C VAL A 109 11.01 -36.51 -4.05
N ILE A 110 11.47 -37.77 -4.06
CA ILE A 110 12.07 -38.43 -2.90
C ILE A 110 13.51 -37.93 -2.76
N ASP A 111 13.85 -37.44 -1.57
CA ASP A 111 15.20 -36.98 -1.25
C ASP A 111 16.16 -38.17 -1.20
N LYS A 112 17.05 -38.28 -2.20
CA LYS A 112 17.98 -39.43 -2.32
C LYS A 112 19.13 -39.40 -1.30
N ILE A 113 19.13 -38.41 -0.40
CA ILE A 113 20.19 -38.14 0.58
C ILE A 113 19.90 -38.82 1.92
N SER A 114 18.67 -39.26 2.18
CA SER A 114 18.34 -40.04 3.40
C SER A 114 18.74 -41.51 3.24
N HIS A 115 19.50 -42.03 4.21
CA HIS A 115 20.01 -43.40 4.31
C HIS A 115 18.98 -44.51 3.97
N PRO A 116 19.41 -45.73 3.54
CA PRO A 116 18.56 -46.74 2.90
C PRO A 116 17.50 -47.41 3.80
N THR A 117 17.35 -46.97 5.04
CA THR A 117 16.50 -47.62 6.07
C THR A 117 15.34 -46.75 6.55
N TYR A 118 15.13 -45.55 5.97
CA TYR A 118 13.99 -44.71 6.29
C TYR A 118 13.13 -44.44 5.05
N ASN A 119 11.82 -44.64 5.17
CA ASN A 119 10.83 -44.31 4.14
C ASN A 119 11.12 -42.89 3.61
N GLY A 120 11.39 -42.80 2.30
CA GLY A 120 11.99 -41.63 1.67
C GLY A 120 11.28 -40.32 2.02
N THR A 121 12.03 -39.36 2.56
CA THR A 121 11.50 -38.04 2.89
C THR A 121 11.28 -37.23 1.60
N CYS A 122 10.12 -36.57 1.47
CA CYS A 122 9.87 -35.65 0.37
C CYS A 122 10.83 -34.46 0.40
N LYS A 123 11.21 -33.94 -0.76
CA LYS A 123 12.08 -32.76 -0.85
C LYS A 123 11.36 -31.52 -0.28
N LYS A 124 11.99 -30.86 0.69
CA LYS A 124 11.49 -29.64 1.34
C LYS A 124 12.13 -28.38 0.76
N TYR A 125 11.36 -27.30 0.67
CA TYR A 125 11.81 -25.97 0.29
C TYR A 125 11.38 -24.96 1.36
N ASP A 126 12.35 -24.45 2.12
CA ASP A 126 12.15 -23.47 3.20
C ASP A 126 12.37 -22.05 2.70
N PHE A 127 11.48 -21.14 3.08
CA PHE A 127 11.56 -19.71 2.82
C PHE A 127 11.17 -18.91 4.06
N LYS A 128 11.86 -17.78 4.28
CA LYS A 128 11.58 -16.84 5.37
C LYS A 128 11.30 -15.44 4.84
N PHE A 129 10.28 -14.80 5.40
CA PHE A 129 9.74 -13.48 5.01
C PHE A 129 9.33 -12.69 6.25
N ASP A 130 9.11 -11.38 6.13
CA ASP A 130 8.64 -10.57 7.26
C ASP A 130 7.29 -11.03 7.82
N LYS A 131 6.43 -11.63 6.98
CA LYS A 131 5.19 -12.25 7.41
C LYS A 131 4.69 -13.28 6.39
N VAL A 132 4.12 -14.39 6.88
CA VAL A 132 3.46 -15.40 6.05
C VAL A 132 1.98 -15.47 6.41
N PHE A 133 1.13 -15.29 5.40
CA PHE A 133 -0.32 -15.40 5.52
C PHE A 133 -0.80 -16.72 4.93
N SER A 134 -1.48 -17.50 5.77
CA SER A 134 -2.10 -18.76 5.39
C SER A 134 -3.40 -18.53 4.60
N PRO A 135 -3.97 -19.58 3.98
CA PRO A 135 -5.21 -19.49 3.23
C PRO A 135 -6.43 -19.01 4.02
N SER A 136 -6.42 -19.11 5.35
CA SER A 136 -7.52 -18.64 6.21
C SER A 136 -7.49 -17.13 6.44
N CYS A 137 -6.36 -16.46 6.19
CA CYS A 137 -6.20 -15.03 6.45
C CYS A 137 -7.04 -14.19 5.47
N SER A 138 -7.94 -13.40 6.03
CA SER A 138 -8.77 -12.43 5.34
C SER A 138 -7.95 -11.22 4.86
N ASN A 139 -8.48 -10.47 3.89
CA ASN A 139 -7.89 -9.20 3.52
C ASN A 139 -7.89 -8.18 4.69
N GLY A 140 -8.81 -8.31 5.66
CA GLY A 140 -8.87 -7.44 6.83
C GLY A 140 -7.66 -7.63 7.75
N GLU A 141 -7.39 -8.88 8.12
CA GLU A 141 -6.22 -9.25 8.95
C GLU A 141 -4.90 -8.88 8.28
N ILE A 142 -4.80 -9.08 6.95
CA ILE A 142 -3.62 -8.66 6.18
C ILE A 142 -3.45 -7.13 6.23
N TYR A 143 -4.57 -6.40 6.15
CA TYR A 143 -4.56 -4.94 6.10
C TYR A 143 -4.10 -4.30 7.42
N GLU A 144 -4.20 -4.99 8.56
CA GLU A 144 -3.70 -4.47 9.84
C GLU A 144 -2.21 -4.09 9.77
N GLU A 145 -1.40 -4.88 9.05
CA GLU A 145 0.02 -4.55 8.82
C GLU A 145 0.18 -3.40 7.81
N ILE A 146 -0.66 -3.38 6.77
CA ILE A 146 -0.63 -2.36 5.72
C ILE A 146 -1.03 -0.98 6.24
N SER A 147 -1.91 -0.95 7.24
CA SER A 147 -2.40 0.28 7.86
C SER A 147 -1.27 1.19 8.34
N GLN A 148 -0.17 0.61 8.80
CA GLN A 148 1.02 1.34 9.24
C GLN A 148 1.76 2.00 8.08
N LEU A 149 1.81 1.35 6.92
CA LEU A 149 2.39 1.90 5.70
C LEU A 149 1.54 3.06 5.16
N VAL A 150 0.21 2.89 5.16
CA VAL A 150 -0.74 3.95 4.80
C VAL A 150 -0.58 5.16 5.72
N GLN A 151 -0.40 4.92 7.03
CA GLN A 151 -0.11 5.98 7.99
C GLN A 151 1.20 6.73 7.68
N SER A 152 2.24 6.03 7.19
CA SER A 152 3.48 6.68 6.73
C SER A 152 3.21 7.58 5.53
N ALA A 153 2.39 7.15 4.57
CA ALA A 153 2.00 8.00 3.44
C ALA A 153 1.27 9.26 3.90
N ILE A 154 0.34 9.16 4.86
CA ILE A 154 -0.35 10.31 5.46
C ILE A 154 0.65 11.27 6.14
N ASN A 155 1.71 10.73 6.75
CA ASN A 155 2.76 11.52 7.40
C ASN A 155 3.76 12.17 6.41
N GLY A 156 3.57 12.02 5.10
CA GLY A 156 4.39 12.65 4.06
C GLY A 156 5.53 11.77 3.54
N TYR A 157 5.45 10.45 3.70
CA TYR A 157 6.42 9.51 3.12
C TYR A 157 5.97 8.98 1.76
N ASN A 158 6.94 8.55 0.96
CA ASN A 158 6.68 7.74 -0.23
C ASN A 158 6.58 6.28 0.18
N VAL A 159 5.51 5.63 -0.26
CA VAL A 159 5.21 4.24 0.03
C VAL A 159 4.90 3.53 -1.29
N CYS A 160 5.44 2.32 -1.44
CA CYS A 160 5.20 1.46 -2.60
C CYS A 160 4.78 0.09 -2.11
N ILE A 161 3.63 -0.38 -2.53
CA ILE A 161 3.12 -1.72 -2.22
C ILE A 161 2.82 -2.39 -3.54
N PHE A 162 3.48 -3.51 -3.82
CA PHE A 162 3.27 -4.24 -5.07
C PHE A 162 2.99 -5.72 -4.84
N ALA A 163 2.04 -6.26 -5.60
CA ALA A 163 1.70 -7.69 -5.60
C ALA A 163 2.38 -8.40 -6.76
N TYR A 164 3.07 -9.50 -6.46
CA TYR A 164 3.85 -10.31 -7.39
C TYR A 164 3.44 -11.78 -7.30
N GLY A 165 3.52 -12.50 -8.42
CA GLY A 165 3.26 -13.94 -8.50
C GLY A 165 2.59 -14.30 -9.82
N GLN A 166 2.39 -15.59 -10.06
CA GLN A 166 1.77 -16.05 -11.30
C GLN A 166 0.31 -15.60 -11.45
N THR A 167 -0.22 -15.68 -12.67
CA THR A 167 -1.65 -15.55 -12.91
C THR A 167 -2.45 -16.54 -12.06
N GLY A 168 -3.54 -16.05 -11.47
CA GLY A 168 -4.41 -16.85 -10.60
C GLY A 168 -3.87 -17.06 -9.18
N SER A 169 -2.73 -16.46 -8.77
CA SER A 169 -2.22 -16.59 -7.39
C SER A 169 -2.90 -15.66 -6.37
N GLY A 170 -3.72 -14.70 -6.81
CA GLY A 170 -4.47 -13.79 -5.92
C GLY A 170 -3.94 -12.36 -5.82
N LYS A 171 -3.09 -11.91 -6.75
CA LYS A 171 -2.58 -10.52 -6.78
C LYS A 171 -3.71 -9.48 -6.83
N THR A 172 -4.58 -9.56 -7.84
CA THR A 172 -5.73 -8.65 -8.00
C THR A 172 -6.71 -8.73 -6.84
N TYR A 173 -6.95 -9.92 -6.27
CA TYR A 173 -7.77 -10.09 -5.07
C TYR A 173 -7.13 -9.42 -3.83
N THR A 174 -5.80 -9.42 -3.75
CA THR A 174 -5.09 -8.71 -2.68
C THR A 174 -5.24 -7.20 -2.85
N MET A 175 -5.00 -6.69 -4.05
CA MET A 175 -4.89 -5.25 -4.28
C MET A 175 -6.24 -4.55 -4.48
N SER A 176 -7.08 -5.11 -5.35
CA SER A 176 -8.22 -4.40 -5.97
C SER A 176 -9.57 -5.07 -5.69
N GLU A 177 -9.62 -6.11 -4.86
CA GLU A 177 -10.89 -6.75 -4.49
C GLU A 177 -11.87 -5.69 -3.97
N PRO A 178 -13.09 -5.61 -4.53
CA PRO A 178 -14.07 -4.65 -4.08
C PRO A 178 -14.29 -4.73 -2.56
N LYS A 179 -14.26 -3.56 -1.91
CA LYS A 179 -14.47 -3.33 -0.47
C LYS A 179 -13.40 -3.89 0.46
N THR A 180 -12.72 -4.95 0.09
CA THR A 180 -11.80 -5.63 1.00
C THR A 180 -10.34 -5.56 0.57
N GLY A 181 -10.03 -5.24 -0.68
CA GLY A 181 -8.67 -5.15 -1.18
C GLY A 181 -7.87 -4.02 -0.52
N MET A 182 -6.54 -4.04 -0.71
CA MET A 182 -5.64 -3.04 -0.15
C MET A 182 -5.97 -1.62 -0.64
N ILE A 183 -6.38 -1.45 -1.91
CA ILE A 183 -6.70 -0.12 -2.48
C ILE A 183 -7.93 0.51 -1.81
N PRO A 184 -9.12 -0.15 -1.78
CA PRO A 184 -10.28 0.41 -1.08
C PRO A 184 -10.01 0.72 0.39
N ARG A 185 -9.41 -0.22 1.14
CA ARG A 185 -9.12 -0.06 2.56
C ARG A 185 -8.13 1.08 2.83
N SER A 186 -7.11 1.24 1.98
CA SER A 186 -6.16 2.36 2.05
C SER A 186 -6.87 3.70 1.97
N LEU A 187 -7.84 3.83 1.06
CA LEU A 187 -8.60 5.06 0.91
C LEU A 187 -9.55 5.32 2.07
N GLU A 188 -10.27 4.29 2.54
CA GLU A 188 -11.10 4.38 3.75
C GLU A 188 -10.28 4.91 4.93
N GLN A 189 -9.13 4.28 5.24
CA GLN A 189 -8.26 4.74 6.32
C GLN A 189 -7.73 6.17 6.09
N ILE A 190 -7.35 6.54 4.85
CA ILE A 190 -6.87 7.89 4.56
C ILE A 190 -7.96 8.91 4.87
N PHE A 191 -9.21 8.68 4.43
CA PHE A 191 -10.32 9.61 4.69
C PHE A 191 -10.70 9.65 6.17
N GLU A 192 -10.74 8.52 6.86
CA GLU A 192 -10.98 8.46 8.30
C GLU A 192 -9.92 9.26 9.07
N ASN A 193 -8.64 9.02 8.79
CA ASN A 193 -7.55 9.72 9.45
C ASN A 193 -7.55 11.23 9.13
N VAL A 194 -7.78 11.61 7.87
CA VAL A 194 -7.89 13.02 7.48
C VAL A 194 -9.09 13.69 8.13
N GLY A 195 -10.24 13.01 8.19
CA GLY A 195 -11.44 13.50 8.86
C GLY A 195 -11.21 13.74 10.35
N ASN A 196 -10.58 12.77 11.03
CA ASN A 196 -10.20 12.89 12.44
C ASN A 196 -9.21 14.04 12.66
N LEU A 197 -8.22 14.22 11.77
CA LEU A 197 -7.27 15.33 11.87
C LEU A 197 -7.95 16.70 11.68
N LYS A 198 -8.96 16.80 10.81
CA LYS A 198 -9.75 18.03 10.61
C LYS A 198 -10.62 18.37 11.82
N GLN A 199 -11.12 17.37 12.56
CA GLN A 199 -11.96 17.59 13.73
C GLN A 199 -11.17 17.87 15.02
N LEU A 200 -9.95 17.31 15.14
CA LEU A 200 -9.17 17.33 16.36
C LEU A 200 -8.13 18.45 16.45
N SER A 201 -7.94 19.26 15.40
CA SER A 201 -6.86 20.26 15.40
C SER A 201 -7.33 21.67 15.03
N ASP A 202 -6.99 22.64 15.89
CA ASP A 202 -6.97 24.07 15.59
C ASP A 202 -5.79 24.46 14.65
N ASP A 203 -4.85 23.54 14.41
CA ASP A 203 -3.74 23.70 13.45
C ASP A 203 -4.19 23.72 11.98
N GLU A 204 -5.50 23.76 11.72
CA GLU A 204 -6.15 23.86 10.40
C GLU A 204 -5.39 23.09 9.30
N TRP A 205 -5.13 21.79 9.50
CA TRP A 205 -4.56 20.99 8.41
C TRP A 205 -5.64 20.73 7.36
N ASP A 206 -5.52 21.38 6.20
CA ASP A 206 -6.29 21.01 5.02
C ASP A 206 -5.57 19.94 4.22
N PHE A 207 -6.34 18.94 3.77
CA PHE A 207 -5.83 17.81 3.01
C PHE A 207 -6.53 17.72 1.67
N LYS A 208 -5.73 17.57 0.61
CA LYS A 208 -6.18 17.25 -0.75
C LYS A 208 -5.67 15.88 -1.13
N ILE A 209 -6.60 14.99 -1.42
CA ILE A 209 -6.31 13.61 -1.84
C ILE A 209 -6.52 13.54 -3.35
N LYS A 210 -5.50 13.10 -4.08
CA LYS A 210 -5.55 12.98 -5.55
C LYS A 210 -5.22 11.56 -5.99
N GLY A 211 -6.05 11.01 -6.87
CA GLY A 211 -5.87 9.69 -7.47
C GLY A 211 -5.38 9.78 -8.92
N GLN A 212 -4.48 8.86 -9.29
CA GLN A 212 -4.09 8.59 -10.67
C GLN A 212 -4.09 7.07 -10.88
N PHE A 213 -4.42 6.61 -12.09
CA PHE A 213 -4.38 5.19 -12.40
C PHE A 213 -3.81 4.97 -13.80
N LEU A 214 -2.71 4.24 -13.89
CA LEU A 214 -2.06 3.90 -15.15
C LEU A 214 -1.86 2.39 -15.29
N GLU A 215 -1.68 1.98 -16.53
CA GLU A 215 -1.28 0.64 -16.95
C GLU A 215 0.05 0.70 -17.69
N ILE A 216 0.94 -0.26 -17.41
CA ILE A 216 2.11 -0.55 -18.23
C ILE A 216 1.80 -1.81 -19.03
N TYR A 217 1.61 -1.65 -20.34
CA TYR A 217 1.32 -2.74 -21.26
C TYR A 217 2.25 -2.66 -22.47
N ASN A 218 3.01 -3.73 -22.71
CA ASN A 218 3.98 -3.81 -23.80
C ASN A 218 4.94 -2.60 -23.84
N GLU A 219 5.51 -2.22 -22.68
CA GLU A 219 6.39 -1.06 -22.50
C GLU A 219 5.78 0.31 -22.85
N ASN A 220 4.44 0.39 -22.99
CA ASN A 220 3.70 1.64 -23.13
C ASN A 220 2.95 1.97 -21.84
N LEU A 221 2.88 3.26 -21.53
CA LEU A 221 2.14 3.82 -20.40
C LEU A 221 0.77 4.26 -20.89
N ILE A 222 -0.29 3.77 -20.26
CA ILE A 222 -1.67 4.04 -20.64
C ILE A 222 -2.40 4.61 -19.43
N ASP A 223 -3.02 5.79 -19.58
CA ASP A 223 -3.92 6.35 -18.58
C ASP A 223 -5.25 5.59 -18.56
N LEU A 224 -5.63 5.05 -17.40
CA LEU A 224 -6.84 4.24 -17.23
C LEU A 224 -8.07 5.04 -16.80
N ILE A 225 -7.95 6.32 -16.44
CA ILE A 225 -9.06 7.10 -15.85
C ILE A 225 -9.35 8.41 -16.58
N GLY A 226 -8.63 8.72 -17.66
CA GLY A 226 -8.94 9.86 -18.53
C GLY A 226 -10.34 9.78 -19.16
N ASP A 227 -11.01 10.94 -19.27
CA ASP A 227 -12.36 11.04 -19.85
C ASP A 227 -12.37 10.77 -21.37
N ASN A 228 -11.32 11.23 -22.06
CA ASN A 228 -11.06 10.90 -23.45
C ASN A 228 -10.02 9.77 -23.50
N TYR A 229 -10.42 8.55 -23.13
CA TYR A 229 -9.54 7.39 -23.13
C TYR A 229 -8.88 7.23 -24.52
N ASN A 230 -7.59 7.55 -24.58
CA ASN A 230 -6.79 7.43 -25.79
C ASN A 230 -5.53 6.63 -25.47
N PRO A 231 -5.51 5.32 -25.75
CA PRO A 231 -4.35 4.47 -25.45
C PRO A 231 -3.12 4.83 -26.30
N ASN A 232 -3.27 5.66 -27.34
CA ASN A 232 -2.17 6.13 -28.18
C ASN A 232 -1.54 7.44 -27.68
N LYS A 233 -2.12 8.10 -26.66
CA LYS A 233 -1.52 9.28 -26.05
C LYS A 233 -0.19 8.87 -25.42
N LYS A 234 0.89 9.57 -25.77
CA LYS A 234 2.22 9.27 -25.23
C LYS A 234 2.34 9.85 -23.83
N HIS A 235 2.79 9.00 -22.91
CA HIS A 235 3.10 9.36 -21.53
C HIS A 235 4.57 9.02 -21.26
N GLU A 236 5.28 9.90 -20.54
CA GLU A 236 6.71 9.75 -20.25
C GLU A 236 6.97 9.78 -18.75
N ILE A 237 7.90 8.94 -18.28
CA ILE A 237 8.35 8.92 -16.89
C ILE A 237 9.38 10.04 -16.71
N ARG A 238 9.15 10.89 -15.72
CA ARG A 238 10.06 11.97 -15.30
C ARG A 238 10.49 11.77 -13.86
N HIS A 239 11.79 11.86 -13.65
CA HIS A 239 12.42 11.79 -12.34
C HIS A 239 12.84 13.18 -11.88
N ASP A 240 12.52 13.49 -10.63
CA ASP A 240 13.11 14.58 -9.89
C ASP A 240 14.20 14.01 -8.98
N PRO A 241 15.49 14.22 -9.29
CA PRO A 241 16.60 13.70 -8.49
C PRO A 241 16.79 14.45 -7.16
N ILE A 242 16.29 15.69 -7.06
CA ILE A 242 16.39 16.48 -5.82
C ILE A 242 15.33 15.96 -4.84
N GLN A 243 14.09 15.79 -5.32
CA GLN A 243 12.99 15.29 -4.50
C GLN A 243 12.94 13.77 -4.41
N MET A 244 13.78 13.05 -5.17
CA MET A 244 13.75 11.59 -5.31
C MET A 244 12.33 11.10 -5.64
N LYS A 245 11.69 11.74 -6.63
CA LYS A 245 10.29 11.50 -6.99
C LYS A 245 10.15 11.08 -8.45
N THR A 246 9.26 10.14 -8.69
CA THR A 246 8.85 9.76 -10.04
C THR A 246 7.47 10.34 -10.36
N SER A 247 7.31 10.87 -11.55
CA SER A 247 6.03 11.33 -12.10
C SER A 247 5.89 10.86 -13.54
N VAL A 248 4.66 10.84 -14.04
CA VAL A 248 4.38 10.51 -15.44
C VAL A 248 3.62 11.67 -16.06
N THR A 249 4.03 12.09 -17.25
CA THR A 249 3.44 13.24 -17.95
C THR A 249 2.01 12.98 -18.36
N ASP A 250 1.19 14.03 -18.33
CA ASP A 250 -0.15 14.06 -18.91
C ASP A 250 -1.14 12.99 -18.43
N LEU A 251 -0.86 12.39 -17.27
CA LEU A 251 -1.79 11.50 -16.57
C LEU A 251 -2.95 12.30 -15.97
N THR A 252 -4.15 11.82 -16.21
CA THR A 252 -5.35 12.33 -15.56
C THR A 252 -5.20 12.21 -14.04
N THR A 253 -5.52 13.30 -13.35
CA THR A 253 -5.47 13.39 -11.90
C THR A 253 -6.84 13.80 -11.40
N VAL A 254 -7.46 12.94 -10.60
CA VAL A 254 -8.80 13.17 -10.05
C VAL A 254 -8.67 13.49 -8.57
N GLU A 255 -9.33 14.55 -8.11
CA GLU A 255 -9.44 14.84 -6.69
C GLU A 255 -10.49 13.93 -6.05
N LEU A 256 -10.09 13.21 -5.00
CA LEU A 256 -10.93 12.28 -4.26
C LEU A 256 -11.50 13.02 -3.05
N LYS A 257 -12.83 13.05 -2.94
CA LYS A 257 -13.58 13.73 -1.88
C LYS A 257 -14.20 12.77 -0.88
N ASN A 258 -14.41 11.51 -1.27
CA ASN A 258 -14.91 10.46 -0.39
C ASN A 258 -14.34 9.09 -0.79
N PRO A 259 -14.42 8.08 0.10
CA PRO A 259 -13.99 6.72 -0.20
C PRO A 259 -14.76 6.10 -1.37
N GLU A 260 -16.04 6.41 -1.56
CA GLU A 260 -16.89 5.78 -2.58
C GLU A 260 -16.39 6.01 -4.01
N GLN A 261 -15.79 7.18 -4.26
CA GLN A 261 -15.17 7.53 -5.55
C GLN A 261 -14.04 6.56 -5.95
N VAL A 262 -13.44 5.80 -5.00
CA VAL A 262 -12.47 4.76 -5.36
C VAL A 262 -13.11 3.66 -6.20
N TYR A 263 -14.34 3.27 -5.88
CA TYR A 263 -15.02 2.19 -6.57
C TYR A 263 -15.34 2.60 -8.00
N GLU A 264 -15.76 3.85 -8.18
CA GLU A 264 -15.99 4.44 -9.50
C GLU A 264 -14.70 4.44 -10.34
N LEU A 265 -13.57 4.85 -9.76
CA LEU A 265 -12.28 4.86 -10.44
C LEU A 265 -11.77 3.45 -10.77
N LEU A 266 -11.85 2.51 -9.83
CA LEU A 266 -11.49 1.10 -10.08
C LEU A 266 -12.36 0.50 -11.17
N ASN A 267 -13.67 0.77 -11.15
CA ASN A 267 -14.59 0.30 -12.18
C ASN A 267 -14.32 0.94 -13.54
N LYS A 268 -14.07 2.25 -13.60
CA LYS A 268 -13.70 2.97 -14.84
C LYS A 268 -12.41 2.41 -15.41
N ALA A 269 -11.40 2.22 -14.58
CA ALA A 269 -10.12 1.66 -14.98
C ALA A 269 -10.25 0.22 -15.49
N ASN A 270 -11.03 -0.62 -14.80
CA ASN A 270 -11.29 -1.99 -15.24
C ASN A 270 -12.05 -2.05 -16.57
N LYS A 271 -13.01 -1.13 -16.80
CA LYS A 271 -13.69 -0.99 -18.10
C LYS A 271 -12.72 -0.57 -19.21
N ASN A 272 -11.90 0.45 -18.97
CA ASN A 272 -10.91 0.91 -19.95
C ASN A 272 -9.87 -0.19 -20.23
N ARG A 273 -9.47 -0.95 -19.21
CA ARG A 273 -8.61 -2.12 -19.35
C ARG A 273 -9.27 -3.21 -20.20
N SER A 274 -10.57 -3.47 -20.05
CA SER A 274 -11.27 -4.50 -20.85
C SER A 274 -11.53 -4.07 -22.30
N THR A 275 -11.79 -2.79 -22.59
CA THR A 275 -12.11 -2.35 -23.97
C THR A 275 -10.99 -2.55 -25.00
N ALA A 276 -9.71 -2.57 -24.60
CA ALA A 276 -8.61 -2.78 -25.56
C ALA A 276 -8.35 -4.26 -25.91
N SER A 277 -9.12 -5.22 -25.36
CA SER A 277 -8.96 -6.65 -25.64
C SER A 277 -10.28 -7.41 -25.48
N THR A 278 -10.65 -8.26 -26.44
CA THR A 278 -11.94 -8.98 -26.48
C THR A 278 -12.21 -9.98 -25.33
N LYS A 279 -11.30 -10.15 -24.36
CA LYS A 279 -11.51 -10.93 -23.12
C LYS A 279 -10.86 -10.25 -21.91
N ALA A 280 -11.69 -9.68 -21.02
CA ALA A 280 -11.27 -8.91 -19.84
C ALA A 280 -10.28 -9.63 -18.90
N ASN A 281 -10.41 -10.96 -18.75
CA ASN A 281 -9.58 -11.77 -17.84
C ASN A 281 -8.17 -12.06 -18.37
N GLU A 282 -7.89 -11.75 -19.63
CA GLU A 282 -6.62 -12.08 -20.28
C GLU A 282 -5.62 -10.91 -20.24
N ARG A 283 -6.12 -9.68 -20.14
CA ARG A 283 -5.25 -8.50 -20.12
C ARG A 283 -4.73 -8.20 -18.72
N SER A 284 -5.50 -8.50 -17.66
CA SER A 284 -5.08 -8.22 -16.29
C SER A 284 -3.87 -9.05 -15.83
N SER A 285 -3.75 -10.27 -16.35
CA SER A 285 -2.57 -11.12 -16.18
C SER A 285 -1.34 -10.64 -16.96
N ARG A 286 -1.52 -9.68 -17.87
CA ARG A 286 -0.53 -9.33 -18.90
C ARG A 286 -0.13 -7.86 -18.92
N SER A 287 -0.55 -7.11 -17.93
CA SER A 287 -0.12 -5.72 -17.76
C SER A 287 0.04 -5.41 -16.28
N HIS A 288 0.92 -4.45 -15.99
CA HIS A 288 1.08 -3.93 -14.65
C HIS A 288 0.11 -2.78 -14.46
N SER A 289 -0.67 -2.78 -13.39
CA SER A 289 -1.54 -1.65 -13.07
C SER A 289 -1.03 -0.94 -11.82
N VAL A 290 -0.94 0.38 -11.89
CA VAL A 290 -0.35 1.23 -10.85
C VAL A 290 -1.37 2.30 -10.45
N PHE A 291 -1.92 2.14 -9.25
CA PHE A 291 -2.78 3.14 -8.63
C PHE A 291 -1.96 4.04 -7.70
N ILE A 292 -2.02 5.35 -7.94
CA ILE A 292 -1.20 6.34 -7.24
C ILE A 292 -2.13 7.26 -6.46
N ILE A 293 -1.95 7.29 -5.14
CA ILE A 293 -2.65 8.22 -4.25
C ILE A 293 -1.65 9.25 -3.76
N LYS A 294 -1.91 10.53 -4.03
CA LYS A 294 -1.15 11.66 -3.52
C LYS A 294 -1.93 12.30 -2.38
N ILE A 295 -1.31 12.39 -1.21
CA ILE A 295 -1.89 12.99 0.00
C ILE A 295 -1.14 14.29 0.25
N ILE A 296 -1.80 15.43 0.02
CA ILE A 296 -1.19 16.75 0.18
C ILE A 296 -1.82 17.40 1.42
N GLY A 297 -1.05 17.57 2.48
CA GLY A 297 -1.46 18.30 3.69
C GLY A 297 -0.87 19.71 3.70
N THR A 298 -1.67 20.71 4.07
CA THR A 298 -1.22 22.09 4.27
C THR A 298 -1.73 22.56 5.62
N ASN A 299 -0.84 22.98 6.50
CA ASN A 299 -1.19 23.64 7.75
C ASN A 299 -1.51 25.11 7.45
N LEU A 300 -2.75 25.55 7.66
CA LEU A 300 -3.15 26.92 7.33
C LEU A 300 -2.55 27.97 8.29
N SER A 301 -2.23 27.58 9.53
CA SER A 301 -1.63 28.46 10.54
C SER A 301 -0.13 28.71 10.31
N THR A 302 0.62 27.70 9.86
CA THR A 302 2.09 27.77 9.68
C THR A 302 2.54 27.83 8.23
N ASN A 303 1.63 27.59 7.28
CA ASN A 303 1.93 27.32 5.87
C ASN A 303 2.84 26.10 5.64
N GLU A 304 3.06 25.23 6.63
CA GLU A 304 3.80 23.98 6.44
C GLU A 304 3.07 23.08 5.45
N ARG A 305 3.77 22.60 4.43
CA ARG A 305 3.22 21.66 3.45
C ARG A 305 3.86 20.29 3.60
N THR A 306 3.03 19.26 3.58
CA THR A 306 3.45 17.87 3.50
C THR A 306 2.85 17.23 2.26
N GLU A 307 3.60 16.32 1.64
CA GLU A 307 3.06 15.54 0.55
C GLU A 307 3.57 14.11 0.71
N GLY A 308 2.64 13.17 0.77
CA GLY A 308 2.91 11.73 0.73
C GLY A 308 2.40 11.12 -0.56
N CYS A 309 2.99 9.99 -0.94
CA CYS A 309 2.61 9.25 -2.13
C CYS A 309 2.50 7.77 -1.81
N LEU A 310 1.34 7.18 -2.05
CA LEU A 310 1.11 5.75 -1.92
C LEU A 310 0.91 5.14 -3.31
N ASN A 311 1.85 4.28 -3.71
CA ASN A 311 1.80 3.55 -4.97
C ASN A 311 1.33 2.13 -4.67
N LEU A 312 0.20 1.74 -5.24
CA LEU A 312 -0.44 0.43 -5.06
C LEU A 312 -0.43 -0.27 -6.42
N ILE A 313 0.35 -1.34 -6.53
CA ILE A 313 0.72 -1.95 -7.81
C ILE A 313 0.27 -3.41 -7.85
N ASP A 314 -0.45 -3.77 -8.91
CA ASP A 314 -0.75 -5.15 -9.26
C ASP A 314 0.07 -5.50 -10.50
N LEU A 315 1.12 -6.30 -10.33
CA LEU A 315 2.01 -6.67 -11.41
C LEU A 315 1.36 -7.73 -12.31
N ALA A 316 1.85 -7.83 -13.54
CA ALA A 316 1.52 -8.93 -14.44
C ALA A 316 1.94 -10.29 -13.84
N GLY A 317 1.40 -11.37 -14.42
CA GLY A 317 1.78 -12.74 -14.07
C GLY A 317 3.26 -13.01 -14.28
N SER A 318 3.89 -13.67 -13.31
CA SER A 318 5.31 -14.05 -13.34
C SER A 318 5.60 -15.39 -14.02
N GLU A 319 4.58 -16.07 -14.56
CA GLU A 319 4.73 -17.35 -15.23
C GLU A 319 5.63 -17.26 -16.48
N ARG A 320 6.41 -18.32 -16.71
CA ARG A 320 7.37 -18.36 -17.83
C ARG A 320 6.68 -18.52 -19.17
N LEU A 321 7.33 -17.98 -20.21
CA LEU A 321 6.96 -18.14 -21.62
C LEU A 321 6.80 -19.61 -22.04
N SER A 322 7.66 -20.50 -21.54
CA SER A 322 7.63 -21.95 -21.84
C SER A 322 6.33 -22.62 -21.39
N SER A 323 5.66 -22.03 -20.40
CA SER A 323 4.36 -22.45 -19.88
C SER A 323 3.21 -21.97 -20.77
N SER A 324 3.47 -21.06 -21.71
CA SER A 324 2.48 -20.47 -22.61
C SER A 324 2.56 -21.10 -24.01
N GLN A 325 1.41 -21.50 -24.56
CA GLN A 325 1.29 -21.94 -25.97
C GLN A 325 1.11 -20.75 -26.93
N ALA A 326 1.68 -19.58 -26.59
CA ALA A 326 1.42 -18.33 -27.31
C ALA A 326 2.21 -18.24 -28.64
N THR A 327 1.54 -17.83 -29.72
CA THR A 327 2.14 -17.61 -31.05
C THR A 327 1.91 -16.18 -31.54
N GLY A 328 2.72 -15.71 -32.50
CA GLY A 328 2.54 -14.42 -33.16
C GLY A 328 2.60 -13.20 -32.22
N ASN A 329 1.61 -12.30 -32.31
CA ASN A 329 1.56 -11.09 -31.47
C ASN A 329 1.48 -11.38 -29.96
N ARG A 330 0.85 -12.50 -29.60
CA ARG A 330 0.71 -12.97 -28.20
C ARG A 330 2.07 -13.40 -27.61
N LEU A 331 2.96 -13.91 -28.46
CA LEU A 331 4.34 -14.22 -28.07
C LEU A 331 5.12 -12.93 -27.77
N LYS A 332 5.04 -11.91 -28.64
CA LYS A 332 5.69 -10.60 -28.42
C LYS A 332 5.20 -9.93 -27.13
N GLU A 333 3.89 -9.98 -26.88
CA GLU A 333 3.27 -9.48 -25.65
C GLU A 333 3.85 -10.20 -24.41
N THR A 334 3.85 -11.53 -24.43
CA THR A 334 4.38 -12.35 -23.31
C THR A 334 5.88 -12.13 -23.09
N GLN A 335 6.65 -11.88 -24.16
CA GLN A 335 8.06 -11.48 -24.06
C GLN A 335 8.25 -10.13 -23.39
N SER A 336 7.45 -9.12 -23.72
CA SER A 336 7.54 -7.80 -23.09
C SER A 336 7.19 -7.83 -21.60
N ILE A 337 6.17 -8.62 -21.22
CA ILE A 337 5.78 -8.80 -19.81
C ILE A 337 6.92 -9.44 -19.03
N ASN A 338 7.43 -10.56 -19.52
CA ASN A 338 8.53 -11.25 -18.85
C ASN A 338 9.81 -10.42 -18.84
N LYS A 339 10.08 -9.63 -19.89
CA LYS A 339 11.19 -8.66 -19.89
C LYS A 339 11.08 -7.69 -18.72
N SER A 340 9.92 -7.06 -18.50
CA SER A 340 9.76 -6.10 -17.41
C SER A 340 9.98 -6.73 -16.01
N LEU A 341 9.51 -7.97 -15.79
CA LEU A 341 9.71 -8.69 -14.53
C LEU A 341 11.14 -9.23 -14.38
N SER A 342 11.79 -9.65 -15.46
CA SER A 342 13.21 -10.01 -15.47
C SER A 342 14.09 -8.81 -15.14
N CYS A 343 13.83 -7.65 -15.75
CA CYS A 343 14.53 -6.41 -15.42
C CYS A 343 14.34 -6.01 -13.95
N LEU A 344 13.15 -6.23 -13.39
CA LEU A 344 12.92 -6.05 -11.96
C LEU A 344 13.80 -7.00 -11.13
N GLY A 345 13.93 -8.25 -11.56
CA GLY A 345 14.90 -9.23 -11.04
C GLY A 345 16.33 -8.72 -11.03
N ASP A 346 16.80 -8.19 -12.15
CA ASP A 346 18.16 -7.67 -12.32
C ASP A 346 18.41 -6.45 -11.43
N VAL A 347 17.43 -5.57 -11.31
CA VAL A 347 17.48 -4.38 -10.43
C VAL A 347 17.59 -4.78 -8.97
N ILE A 348 16.74 -5.71 -8.51
CA ILE A 348 16.78 -6.22 -7.13
C ILE A 348 18.11 -6.91 -6.83
N PHE A 349 18.61 -7.72 -7.77
CA PHE A 349 19.92 -8.35 -7.63
C PHE A 349 21.04 -7.31 -7.57
N ALA A 350 21.03 -6.30 -8.46
CA ALA A 350 22.03 -5.23 -8.41
C ALA A 350 21.99 -4.47 -7.07
N LEU A 351 20.78 -4.19 -6.55
CA LEU A 351 20.58 -3.55 -5.25
C LEU A 351 21.12 -4.39 -4.09
N SER A 352 20.96 -5.72 -4.11
CA SER A 352 21.51 -6.58 -3.05
C SER A 352 23.04 -6.54 -3.02
N GLN A 353 23.70 -6.37 -4.17
CA GLN A 353 25.16 -6.32 -4.24
C GLN A 353 25.76 -4.99 -3.75
N VAL A 354 25.05 -3.87 -3.94
CA VAL A 354 25.51 -2.53 -3.52
C VAL A 354 25.64 -2.42 -2.00
N GLY A 355 24.80 -3.13 -1.24
CA GLY A 355 24.88 -3.14 0.23
C GLY A 355 26.05 -3.96 0.80
N SER A 356 26.68 -4.83 0.00
CA SER A 356 27.71 -5.76 0.47
C SER A 356 29.14 -5.36 0.07
N ASN A 357 29.30 -4.60 -1.01
CA ASN A 357 30.61 -4.14 -1.49
C ASN A 357 30.52 -2.64 -1.83
N ASN A 358 31.41 -1.82 -1.26
CA ASN A 358 31.48 -0.35 -1.42
C ASN A 358 31.77 0.15 -2.87
N ASN A 359 31.46 -0.63 -3.90
CA ASN A 359 31.62 -0.23 -5.30
C ASN A 359 30.30 0.31 -5.86
N SER A 360 30.38 1.44 -6.59
CA SER A 360 29.24 2.02 -7.30
C SER A 360 28.81 1.14 -8.47
N TYR A 361 27.94 0.16 -8.21
CA TYR A 361 27.35 -0.66 -9.25
C TYR A 361 26.26 0.13 -9.99
N HIS A 362 26.29 0.13 -11.32
CA HIS A 362 25.21 0.72 -12.10
C HIS A 362 23.94 -0.16 -11.96
N ILE A 363 22.86 0.41 -11.46
CA ILE A 363 21.57 -0.28 -11.32
C ILE A 363 20.72 -0.01 -12.58
N PRO A 364 20.30 -1.05 -13.32
CA PRO A 364 19.71 -0.91 -14.66
C PRO A 364 18.21 -0.54 -14.65
N PHE A 365 17.80 0.47 -13.88
CA PHE A 365 16.40 0.89 -13.80
C PHE A 365 15.77 1.24 -15.15
N ARG A 366 16.58 1.71 -16.12
CA ARG A 366 16.10 2.12 -17.45
C ARG A 366 15.77 0.98 -18.40
N ASN A 367 16.07 -0.28 -18.05
CA ASN A 367 15.89 -1.43 -18.95
C ASN A 367 14.42 -1.78 -19.20
N SER A 368 13.50 -1.35 -18.33
CA SER A 368 12.05 -1.44 -18.52
C SER A 368 11.32 -0.23 -17.98
N LYS A 369 10.13 0.09 -18.50
CA LYS A 369 9.28 1.16 -17.97
C LYS A 369 8.84 0.89 -16.54
N LEU A 370 8.62 -0.37 -16.16
CA LEU A 370 8.26 -0.74 -14.79
C LEU A 370 9.38 -0.39 -13.82
N THR A 371 10.60 -0.88 -14.08
CA THR A 371 11.75 -0.59 -13.21
C THR A 371 12.07 0.89 -13.19
N TYR A 372 11.91 1.58 -14.31
CA TYR A 372 12.16 3.02 -14.38
C TYR A 372 11.14 3.78 -13.53
N LEU A 373 9.86 3.42 -13.62
CA LEU A 373 8.81 3.99 -12.77
C LEU A 373 9.11 3.77 -11.27
N LEU A 374 9.56 2.56 -10.92
CA LEU A 374 9.85 2.12 -9.55
C LEU A 374 11.21 2.60 -9.00
N GLN A 375 12.02 3.32 -9.78
CA GLN A 375 13.39 3.67 -9.40
C GLN A 375 13.48 4.23 -7.97
N TYR A 376 12.76 5.31 -7.66
CA TYR A 376 12.81 5.90 -6.33
C TYR A 376 11.99 5.16 -5.27
N SER A 377 11.15 4.21 -5.66
CA SER A 377 10.55 3.25 -4.74
C SER A 377 11.56 2.19 -4.29
N LEU A 378 12.55 1.86 -5.13
CA LEU A 378 13.51 0.77 -4.91
C LEU A 378 14.95 1.25 -4.69
N SER A 379 15.25 2.55 -4.70
CA SER A 379 16.61 3.05 -4.41
C SER A 379 16.62 4.39 -3.70
N GLY A 380 15.48 4.83 -3.16
CA GLY A 380 15.30 6.14 -2.57
C GLY A 380 14.74 6.10 -1.16
N ASN A 381 14.15 7.22 -0.75
CA ASN A 381 13.56 7.42 0.58
C ASN A 381 12.15 6.82 0.71
N SER A 382 11.89 5.69 0.04
CA SER A 382 10.57 5.06 -0.02
C SER A 382 10.51 3.86 0.92
N ILE A 383 9.34 3.66 1.53
CA ILE A 383 9.02 2.42 2.24
C ILE A 383 8.34 1.50 1.23
N THR A 384 8.86 0.30 1.06
CA THR A 384 8.44 -0.62 0.01
C THR A 384 8.04 -1.96 0.61
N LEU A 385 6.88 -2.45 0.19
CA LEU A 385 6.37 -3.76 0.55
C LEU A 385 6.06 -4.55 -0.72
N MET A 386 6.57 -5.78 -0.77
CA MET A 386 6.22 -6.76 -1.78
C MET A 386 5.28 -7.80 -1.18
N PHE A 387 4.12 -8.01 -1.80
CA PHE A 387 3.38 -9.25 -1.64
C PHE A 387 3.90 -10.29 -2.64
N VAL A 388 4.26 -11.48 -2.16
CA VAL A 388 4.40 -12.66 -3.00
C VAL A 388 3.16 -13.54 -2.84
N ASN A 389 2.32 -13.56 -3.87
CA ASN A 389 1.09 -14.32 -3.92
C ASN A 389 1.33 -15.71 -4.51
N ILE A 390 0.91 -16.74 -3.80
CA ILE A 390 1.15 -18.15 -4.11
C ILE A 390 -0.18 -18.90 -4.25
N SER A 391 -0.26 -19.79 -5.24
CA SER A 391 -1.38 -20.73 -5.37
C SER A 391 -1.08 -22.01 -4.57
N PRO A 392 -2.09 -22.59 -3.90
CA PRO A 392 -1.92 -23.86 -3.18
C PRO A 392 -1.89 -25.09 -4.12
N MET A 393 -2.00 -24.92 -5.44
CA MET A 393 -2.16 -26.05 -6.38
C MET A 393 -0.84 -26.64 -6.84
N TYR A 394 -0.73 -27.97 -6.86
CA TYR A 394 0.50 -28.67 -7.23
C TYR A 394 0.91 -28.40 -8.69
N GLN A 395 -0.06 -28.24 -9.60
CA GLN A 395 0.23 -27.81 -10.99
C GLN A 395 0.98 -26.47 -11.09
N HIS A 396 0.95 -25.68 -10.02
CA HIS A 396 1.61 -24.37 -9.91
C HIS A 396 2.87 -24.42 -9.03
N PHE A 397 3.30 -25.61 -8.60
CA PHE A 397 4.43 -25.78 -7.68
C PHE A 397 5.72 -25.13 -8.21
N SER A 398 6.08 -25.39 -9.47
CA SER A 398 7.31 -24.84 -10.05
C SER A 398 7.34 -23.31 -10.06
N GLU A 399 6.22 -22.67 -10.43
CA GLU A 399 6.12 -21.21 -10.46
C GLU A 399 5.98 -20.61 -9.06
N SER A 400 5.39 -21.35 -8.11
CA SER A 400 5.37 -20.97 -6.70
C SER A 400 6.78 -20.93 -6.12
N ILE A 401 7.61 -21.95 -6.40
CA ILE A 401 9.02 -21.97 -6.00
C ILE A 401 9.82 -20.83 -6.67
N ASN A 402 9.58 -20.54 -7.95
CA ASN A 402 10.22 -19.41 -8.62
C ASN A 402 9.86 -18.08 -7.95
N SER A 403 8.58 -17.89 -7.62
CA SER A 403 8.07 -16.67 -6.98
C SER A 403 8.65 -16.48 -5.58
N LEU A 404 8.69 -17.55 -4.77
CA LEU A 404 9.26 -17.54 -3.43
C LEU A 404 10.78 -17.25 -3.45
N ARG A 405 11.52 -17.84 -4.40
CA ARG A 405 12.96 -17.53 -4.58
C ARG A 405 13.20 -16.08 -4.97
N PHE A 406 12.38 -15.52 -5.85
CA PHE A 406 12.48 -14.11 -6.21
C PHE A 406 12.17 -13.22 -5.00
N ALA A 407 11.09 -13.51 -4.27
CA ALA A 407 10.70 -12.80 -3.07
C ALA A 407 11.80 -12.84 -1.98
N MET A 408 12.48 -13.98 -1.80
CA MET A 408 13.59 -14.11 -0.86
C MET A 408 14.79 -13.23 -1.25
N LYS A 409 15.06 -13.06 -2.57
CA LYS A 409 16.07 -12.11 -3.03
C LYS A 409 15.69 -10.67 -2.69
N VAL A 410 14.42 -10.31 -2.88
CA VAL A 410 13.90 -8.97 -2.48
C VAL A 410 14.03 -8.78 -0.98
N ASN A 411 13.66 -9.79 -0.18
CA ASN A 411 13.72 -9.70 1.28
C ASN A 411 15.15 -9.42 1.81
N ASN A 412 16.15 -9.95 1.12
CA ASN A 412 17.57 -9.75 1.48
C ASN A 412 18.17 -8.44 0.95
N THR A 413 17.39 -7.58 0.27
CA THR A 413 17.88 -6.26 -0.19
C THR A 413 17.79 -5.20 0.90
N ASN A 414 18.92 -4.57 1.20
CA ASN A 414 18.98 -3.43 2.11
C ASN A 414 19.07 -2.12 1.33
N ILE A 415 18.04 -1.28 1.41
CA ILE A 415 18.06 0.09 0.89
C ILE A 415 18.21 1.05 2.08
N GLY A 416 19.03 2.09 1.91
CA GLY A 416 19.25 3.15 2.91
C GLY A 416 17.95 3.79 3.44
N LYS A 417 18.07 4.61 4.49
CA LYS A 417 16.94 5.09 5.31
C LYS A 417 15.94 5.98 4.57
N ALA A 418 14.63 5.75 4.78
CA ALA A 418 13.57 6.64 4.32
C ALA A 418 13.59 8.00 5.05
N LYS A 419 13.22 9.09 4.37
CA LYS A 419 13.20 10.46 4.93
C LYS A 419 11.83 11.10 4.75
N ARG A 420 11.34 11.79 5.79
CA ARG A 420 10.08 12.55 5.77
C ARG A 420 10.20 13.77 4.87
N ARG A 421 9.13 14.12 4.15
CA ARG A 421 9.04 15.34 3.36
C ARG A 421 8.31 16.46 4.11
N ILE A 422 9.01 17.57 4.28
CA ILE A 422 8.46 18.88 4.65
C ILE A 422 8.79 19.77 3.45
N LEU A 423 7.77 20.32 2.80
CA LEU A 423 7.89 21.17 1.60
C LEU A 423 7.91 22.64 1.98
#